data_AF-A0A953M540-F1
#
_entry.id   AF-A0A953M540-F1
#
_cell.length_a   1.000
_cell.length_b   1.000
_cell.length_c   1.000
_cell.angle_alpha   90.00
_cell.angle_beta   90.00
_cell.angle_gamma   90.00
#
_symmetry.space_group_name_H-M   'P 1'
#
loop_
_entity.id
_entity.type
_entity.pdbx_description
1 polymer ?
#
loop_
_entity_poly.entity_id
_entity_poly.type
_entity_poly.pdbx_seq_one_letter_code
_entity_poly.pdbx_strand_id
1 'polypeptide(L)'
;MHRLIPLALVTLLITGCTTSRYGQLRGRSREVGRALNQEREAALGLPAGSPSARSRLDHLTSMRLSLSAVNMALSAVRHLVEPEIRPVAYDTIEEAYDTIEWNIPLGPGEPTRSLPAAFRGGRFDVDQLTEPAPSR
;
A
#
# COMPACT_ATOMS: atom_id res chain seq x y z
N MET A 1 13.00 -56.22 -23.60
CA MET A 1 12.84 -54.99 -24.40
C MET A 1 12.05 -53.99 -23.56
N HIS A 2 12.74 -53.11 -22.83
CA HIS A 2 12.14 -52.12 -21.94
C HIS A 2 11.90 -50.81 -22.70
N ARG A 3 10.63 -50.39 -22.82
CA ARG A 3 10.28 -49.05 -23.29
C ARG A 3 10.08 -48.16 -22.07
N LEU A 4 11.06 -47.31 -21.82
CA LEU A 4 10.98 -46.21 -20.87
C LEU A 4 10.92 -44.89 -21.65
N ILE A 5 9.95 -44.05 -21.27
CA ILE A 5 9.99 -42.57 -21.30
C ILE A 5 9.70 -41.94 -22.69
N PRO A 6 8.67 -41.06 -22.77
CA PRO A 6 8.88 -39.66 -22.44
C PRO A 6 7.78 -39.08 -21.52
N LEU A 7 8.05 -39.08 -20.22
CA LEU A 7 7.34 -38.30 -19.21
C LEU A 7 8.13 -37.02 -18.90
N ALA A 8 8.57 -36.28 -19.92
CA ALA A 8 9.48 -35.14 -19.75
C ALA A 8 9.00 -33.84 -20.43
N LEU A 9 7.72 -33.72 -20.79
CA LEU A 9 7.23 -32.57 -21.57
C LEU A 9 6.20 -31.67 -20.86
N VAL A 10 5.81 -31.95 -19.61
CA VAL A 10 4.68 -31.25 -18.95
C VAL A 10 5.13 -30.27 -17.85
N THR A 11 6.42 -30.18 -17.52
CA THR A 11 6.91 -29.34 -16.41
C THR A 11 7.25 -27.89 -16.77
N LEU A 12 7.04 -27.43 -18.01
CA LEU A 12 7.50 -26.11 -18.46
C LEU A 12 6.48 -24.96 -18.40
N LEU A 13 5.28 -25.15 -17.83
CA LEU A 13 4.18 -24.17 -17.93
C LEU A 13 3.85 -23.39 -16.64
N ILE A 14 4.67 -23.49 -15.59
CA ILE A 14 4.49 -22.71 -14.35
C ILE A 14 5.63 -21.68 -14.18
N THR A 15 6.03 -21.00 -15.25
CA THR A 15 6.74 -19.73 -15.13
C THR A 15 5.72 -18.65 -14.78
N GLY A 16 5.40 -18.52 -13.48
CA GLY A 16 4.67 -17.37 -12.96
C GLY A 16 5.41 -16.09 -13.35
N CYS A 17 4.70 -15.13 -13.95
CA CYS A 17 5.28 -13.83 -14.26
C CYS A 17 5.71 -13.16 -12.96
N THR A 18 7.01 -13.10 -12.68
CA THR A 18 7.54 -12.36 -11.54
C THR A 18 7.35 -10.87 -11.82
N THR A 19 6.40 -10.25 -11.12
CA THR A 19 6.17 -8.81 -11.24
C THR A 19 7.34 -8.07 -10.58
N SER A 20 7.93 -7.12 -11.29
CA SER A 20 9.01 -6.32 -10.71
C SER A 20 8.51 -5.51 -9.52
N ARG A 21 9.39 -5.22 -8.54
CA ARG A 21 9.09 -4.37 -7.38
C ARG A 21 8.45 -3.03 -7.80
N TYR A 22 9.00 -2.42 -8.85
CA TYR A 22 8.43 -1.23 -9.48
C TYR A 22 6.98 -1.44 -9.95
N GLY A 23 6.70 -2.57 -10.62
CA GLY A 23 5.35 -2.91 -11.08
C GLY A 23 4.36 -3.11 -9.93
N GLN A 24 4.80 -3.74 -8.84
CA GLN A 24 4.00 -3.90 -7.62
C GLN A 24 3.65 -2.55 -6.99
N LEU A 25 4.65 -1.67 -6.81
CA LEU A 25 4.45 -0.32 -6.26
C LEU A 25 3.57 0.56 -7.17
N ARG A 26 3.66 0.41 -8.50
CA ARG A 26 2.72 1.04 -9.44
C ARG A 26 1.30 0.49 -9.29
N GLY A 27 1.15 -0.79 -8.97
CA GLY A 27 -0.13 -1.38 -8.57
C GLY A 27 -0.70 -0.69 -7.34
N ARG A 28 0.11 -0.61 -6.27
CA ARG A 28 -0.24 0.01 -4.99
C ARG A 28 -0.66 1.48 -5.14
N SER A 29 0.10 2.26 -5.91
CA SER A 29 -0.24 3.64 -6.27
C SER A 29 -1.66 3.79 -6.83
N ARG A 30 -2.08 2.86 -7.70
CA ARG A 30 -3.44 2.86 -8.29
C ARG A 30 -4.51 2.48 -7.27
N GLU A 31 -4.21 1.60 -6.33
CA GLU A 31 -5.12 1.25 -5.23
C GLU A 31 -5.35 2.44 -4.30
N VAL A 32 -4.27 3.05 -3.80
CA VAL A 32 -4.35 4.24 -2.94
C VAL A 32 -5.07 5.39 -3.65
N GLY A 33 -4.76 5.63 -4.92
CA GLY A 33 -5.44 6.65 -5.72
C GLY A 33 -6.94 6.39 -5.91
N ARG A 34 -7.36 5.13 -6.04
CA ARG A 34 -8.79 4.77 -6.08
C ARG A 34 -9.47 5.02 -4.74
N ALA A 35 -8.84 4.62 -3.64
CA ALA A 35 -9.37 4.86 -2.30
C ALA A 35 -9.56 6.37 -2.02
N LEU A 36 -8.55 7.20 -2.34
CA LEU A 36 -8.67 8.66 -2.22
C LEU A 36 -9.81 9.25 -3.04
N ASN A 37 -10.01 8.77 -4.28
CA ASN A 37 -11.11 9.24 -5.10
C ASN A 37 -12.47 8.83 -4.51
N GLN A 38 -12.61 7.60 -4.03
CA GLN A 38 -13.84 7.13 -3.39
C GLN A 38 -14.19 7.99 -2.17
N GLU A 39 -13.21 8.27 -1.31
CA GLU A 39 -13.40 9.12 -0.14
C GLU A 39 -13.74 10.57 -0.49
N ARG A 40 -13.16 11.09 -1.58
CA ARG A 40 -13.49 12.42 -2.08
C ARG A 40 -14.93 12.50 -2.58
N GLU A 41 -15.37 11.53 -3.39
CA GLU A 41 -16.76 11.47 -3.85
C GLU A 41 -17.74 11.34 -2.67
N ALA A 42 -17.39 10.53 -1.67
CA ALA A 42 -18.18 10.43 -0.44
C ALA A 42 -18.25 11.76 0.32
N ALA A 43 -17.14 12.50 0.43
CA ALA A 43 -17.11 13.81 1.06
C ALA A 43 -17.89 14.88 0.27
N LEU A 44 -17.89 14.82 -1.06
CA LEU A 44 -18.68 15.71 -1.92
C LEU A 44 -20.19 15.44 -1.84
N GLY A 45 -20.59 14.21 -1.49
CA GLY A 45 -21.99 13.85 -1.26
C GLY A 45 -22.57 14.35 0.07
N LEU A 46 -21.75 14.93 0.96
CA LEU A 46 -22.20 15.53 2.22
C LEU A 46 -22.94 16.85 1.98
N PRO A 47 -23.83 17.27 2.91
CA PRO A 47 -24.54 18.55 2.79
C PRO A 47 -23.59 19.73 2.61
N ALA A 48 -23.89 20.57 1.61
CA ALA A 48 -23.14 21.77 1.30
C ALA A 48 -23.07 22.69 2.53
N GLY A 49 -21.85 23.13 2.88
CA GLY A 49 -21.60 24.02 4.03
C GLY A 49 -21.34 23.31 5.35
N SER A 50 -21.36 21.97 5.41
CA SER A 50 -20.92 21.27 6.62
C SER A 50 -19.41 21.50 6.86
N PRO A 51 -19.00 21.98 8.06
CA PRO A 51 -17.59 22.19 8.39
C PRO A 51 -16.73 20.92 8.25
N SER A 52 -17.33 19.76 8.52
CA SER A 52 -16.71 18.43 8.37
C SER A 52 -16.40 18.08 6.91
N ALA A 53 -17.29 18.40 5.96
CA ALA A 53 -17.05 18.13 4.54
C ALA A 53 -15.86 18.93 4.00
N ARG A 54 -15.79 20.23 4.32
CA ARG A 54 -14.66 21.08 3.88
C ARG A 54 -13.33 20.56 4.42
N SER A 55 -13.27 20.30 5.73
CA SER A 55 -12.03 19.83 6.35
C SER A 55 -11.59 18.45 5.84
N ARG A 56 -12.55 17.55 5.58
CA ARG A 56 -12.27 16.25 4.96
C ARG A 56 -11.75 16.40 3.53
N LEU A 57 -12.32 17.30 2.73
CA LEU A 57 -11.83 17.58 1.38
C LEU A 57 -10.43 18.19 1.38
N ASP A 58 -10.12 19.08 2.33
CA ASP A 58 -8.79 19.65 2.50
C ASP A 58 -7.77 18.56 2.87
N HIS A 59 -8.09 17.66 3.80
CA HIS A 59 -7.26 16.51 4.15
C HIS A 59 -7.02 15.58 2.95
N LEU A 60 -8.07 15.20 2.24
CA LEU A 60 -7.96 14.35 1.05
C LEU A 60 -7.13 15.00 -0.07
N THR A 61 -7.21 16.33 -0.19
CA THR A 61 -6.36 17.10 -1.11
C THR A 61 -4.90 17.01 -0.70
N SER A 62 -4.59 17.17 0.59
CA SER A 62 -3.24 16.96 1.12
C SER A 62 -2.71 15.55 0.84
N MET A 63 -3.51 14.51 1.10
CA MET A 63 -3.12 13.13 0.81
C MET A 63 -2.87 12.86 -0.68
N ARG A 64 -3.64 13.50 -1.56
CA ARG A 64 -3.44 13.41 -3.01
C ARG A 64 -2.14 14.08 -3.46
N LEU A 65 -1.76 15.20 -2.83
CA LEU A 65 -0.46 15.85 -3.07
C LEU A 65 0.69 14.94 -2.62
N SER A 66 0.60 14.34 -1.44
CA SER A 66 1.58 13.35 -0.95
C SER A 66 1.70 12.16 -1.91
N LEU A 67 0.57 11.59 -2.35
CA LEU A 67 0.56 10.51 -3.33
C LEU A 67 1.25 10.92 -4.64
N SER A 68 1.01 12.15 -5.11
CA SER A 68 1.68 12.68 -6.29
C SER A 68 3.20 12.77 -6.10
N ALA A 69 3.66 13.24 -4.94
CA ALA A 69 5.09 13.31 -4.62
C ALA A 69 5.73 11.92 -4.59
N VAL A 70 5.10 10.95 -3.93
CA VAL A 70 5.59 9.55 -3.87
C VAL A 70 5.62 8.92 -5.26
N ASN A 71 4.62 9.18 -6.12
CA ASN A 71 4.60 8.69 -7.50
C ASN A 71 5.74 9.25 -8.36
N MET A 72 6.10 10.53 -8.16
CA MET A 72 7.25 11.14 -8.80
C MET A 72 8.55 10.49 -8.31
N ALA A 73 8.69 10.29 -7.00
CA ALA A 73 9.85 9.60 -6.41
C ALA A 73 10.01 8.18 -6.99
N LEU A 74 8.94 7.39 -7.05
CA LEU A 74 8.94 6.05 -7.65
C LEU A 74 9.43 6.05 -9.10
N SER A 75 9.00 7.03 -9.89
CA SER A 75 9.43 7.17 -11.28
C SER A 75 10.90 7.56 -11.38
N ALA A 76 11.42 8.33 -10.41
CA ALA A 76 12.80 8.76 -10.36
C ALA A 76 13.79 7.67 -9.91
N VAL A 77 13.37 6.69 -9.10
CA VAL A 77 14.27 5.64 -8.54
C VAL A 77 15.12 4.97 -9.63
N ARG A 78 14.52 4.60 -10.77
CA ARG A 78 15.26 3.90 -11.82
C ARG A 78 16.38 4.74 -12.45
N HIS A 79 16.26 6.06 -12.40
CA HIS A 79 17.15 7.00 -13.10
C HIS A 79 18.13 7.70 -12.17
N LEU A 80 17.74 7.97 -10.92
CA LEU A 80 18.51 8.80 -9.99
C LEU A 80 19.14 8.01 -8.84
N VAL A 81 18.71 6.76 -8.62
CA VAL A 81 19.17 5.93 -7.51
C VAL A 81 20.08 4.82 -8.04
N GLU A 82 21.26 4.66 -7.44
CA GLU A 82 22.24 3.62 -7.79
C GLU A 82 21.63 2.22 -7.62
N PRO A 83 21.91 1.26 -8.53
CA PRO A 83 21.29 -0.07 -8.52
C PRO A 83 21.30 -0.78 -7.16
N GLU A 84 22.37 -0.60 -6.40
CA GLU A 84 22.66 -1.25 -5.12
C GLU A 84 21.70 -0.78 -4.00
N ILE A 85 21.27 0.48 -4.04
CA ILE A 85 20.39 1.10 -3.03
C ILE A 85 18.92 1.20 -3.47
N ARG A 86 18.60 0.86 -4.72
CA ARG A 86 17.21 0.83 -5.22
C ARG A 86 16.25 -0.01 -4.35
N PRO A 87 16.63 -1.18 -3.82
CA PRO A 87 15.74 -1.95 -2.95
C PRO A 87 15.25 -1.12 -1.75
N VAL A 88 16.18 -0.45 -1.05
CA VAL A 88 15.87 0.42 0.10
C VAL A 88 14.99 1.60 -0.30
N ALA A 89 15.24 2.20 -1.47
CA ALA A 89 14.39 3.26 -1.99
C ALA A 89 12.97 2.77 -2.27
N TYR A 90 12.81 1.56 -2.81
CA TYR A 90 11.49 0.95 -3.01
C TYR A 90 10.78 0.65 -1.69
N ASP A 91 11.50 0.18 -0.66
CA ASP A 91 10.93 -0.07 0.66
C ASP A 91 10.44 1.24 1.31
N THR A 92 11.21 2.33 1.15
CA THR A 92 10.81 3.66 1.63
C THR A 92 9.54 4.16 0.92
N ILE A 93 9.42 3.89 -0.38
CA ILE A 93 8.23 4.24 -1.16
C ILE A 93 7.02 3.39 -0.76
N GLU A 94 7.23 2.10 -0.47
CA GLU A 94 6.20 1.20 0.04
C GLU A 94 5.61 1.75 1.34
N GLU A 95 6.48 2.05 2.31
CA GLU A 95 6.10 2.64 3.60
C GLU A 95 5.34 3.98 3.42
N ALA A 96 5.76 4.80 2.45
CA ALA A 96 5.06 6.04 2.14
C ALA A 96 3.64 5.79 1.59
N TYR A 97 3.43 4.77 0.74
CA TYR A 97 2.09 4.38 0.30
C TYR A 97 1.24 3.86 1.46
N ASP A 98 1.81 3.01 2.32
CA ASP A 98 1.11 2.45 3.47
C ASP A 98 0.74 3.55 4.47
N THR A 99 1.60 4.54 4.67
CA THR A 99 1.31 5.73 5.47
C THR A 99 0.14 6.52 4.88
N ILE A 100 0.12 6.74 3.57
CA ILE A 100 -1.01 7.44 2.91
C ILE A 100 -2.29 6.62 3.08
N GLU A 101 -2.26 5.32 2.78
CA GLU A 101 -3.42 4.43 2.90
C GLU A 101 -3.96 4.36 4.33
N TRP A 102 -3.05 4.36 5.32
CA TRP A 102 -3.42 4.39 6.73
C TRP A 102 -4.25 5.63 7.09
N ASN A 103 -4.00 6.75 6.41
CA ASN A 103 -4.67 8.03 6.63
C ASN A 103 -5.97 8.23 5.82
N ILE A 104 -6.49 7.18 5.17
CA ILE A 104 -7.72 7.20 4.34
C ILE A 104 -8.83 6.33 4.97
N PRO A 105 -9.83 6.85 5.72
CA PRO A 105 -9.99 8.23 6.14
C PRO A 105 -9.61 8.40 7.63
N LEU A 106 -8.96 9.52 7.93
CA LEU A 106 -8.72 10.04 9.29
C LEU A 106 -8.98 11.55 9.28
N GLY A 107 -10.16 11.96 8.79
CA GLY A 107 -10.57 13.35 8.82
C GLY A 107 -10.83 13.84 10.26
N PRO A 108 -10.76 15.14 10.54
CA PRO A 108 -11.07 15.66 11.87
C PRO A 108 -12.52 15.32 12.25
N GLY A 109 -12.66 14.54 13.32
CA GLY A 109 -13.95 14.05 13.84
C GLY A 109 -14.26 12.58 13.56
N GLU A 110 -13.42 11.88 12.79
CA GLU A 110 -13.59 10.43 12.58
C GLU A 110 -12.90 9.61 13.68
N PRO A 111 -13.48 8.45 14.06
CA PRO A 111 -12.87 7.58 15.06
C PRO A 111 -11.50 7.12 14.56
N THR A 112 -10.48 7.35 15.39
CA THR A 112 -9.12 6.85 15.12
C THR A 112 -9.18 5.35 14.88
N ARG A 113 -8.57 4.88 13.78
CA ARG A 113 -8.44 3.45 13.52
C ARG A 113 -7.84 2.75 14.74
N SER A 114 -8.38 1.58 15.07
CA SER A 114 -7.86 0.75 16.15
C SER A 114 -6.39 0.50 15.93
N LEU A 115 -5.58 0.78 16.94
CA LEU A 115 -4.17 0.42 16.92
C LEU A 115 -4.06 -1.12 16.84
N PRO A 116 -3.01 -1.67 16.20
CA PRO A 116 -2.77 -3.11 16.18
C PRO A 116 -2.80 -3.68 17.60
N ALA A 117 -3.27 -4.93 17.78
CA ALA A 117 -3.41 -5.54 19.11
C ALA A 117 -2.09 -5.60 19.92
N ALA A 118 -0.96 -5.62 19.21
CA ALA A 118 0.39 -5.54 19.75
C ALA A 118 0.75 -4.16 20.34
N PHE A 119 -0.01 -3.10 20.03
CA PHE A 119 0.23 -1.77 20.56
C PHE A 119 -0.64 -1.52 21.80
N ARG A 120 -0.05 -1.65 23.00
CA ARG A 120 -0.74 -1.45 24.29
C ARG A 120 0.00 -0.44 25.17
N GLY A 121 -0.73 0.53 25.70
CA GLY A 121 -0.18 1.49 26.68
C GLY A 121 0.96 2.36 26.13
N GLY A 122 0.89 2.75 24.85
CA GLY A 122 1.88 3.62 24.22
C GLY A 122 3.18 2.93 23.79
N ARG A 123 3.23 1.60 23.82
CA ARG A 123 4.39 0.79 23.42
C ARG A 123 3.95 -0.33 22.49
N PHE A 124 4.86 -0.70 21.59
CA PHE A 124 4.72 -1.83 20.70
C PHE A 124 5.30 -3.08 21.40
N ASP A 125 4.46 -4.09 21.60
CA ASP A 125 4.85 -5.37 22.18
C ASP A 125 5.35 -6.29 21.06
N VAL A 126 6.68 -6.30 20.87
CA VAL A 126 7.34 -7.01 19.77
C VAL A 126 7.21 -8.53 19.92
N ASP A 127 7.03 -9.03 21.15
CA ASP A 127 6.93 -10.47 21.43
C ASP A 127 5.67 -11.11 20.83
N GLN A 128 4.59 -10.33 20.65
CA GLN A 128 3.33 -10.79 20.05
C GLN A 128 3.37 -10.97 18.52
N LEU A 129 4.42 -10.50 17.83
CA LEU A 129 4.55 -10.70 16.37
C LEU A 129 5.07 -12.09 16.00
N THR A 130 5.56 -12.87 16.97
CA THR A 130 6.26 -14.14 16.72
C THR A 130 5.34 -15.36 16.81
N GLU A 131 4.10 -15.21 17.29
CA GLU A 131 3.19 -16.35 17.39
C GLU A 131 2.38 -16.53 16.09
N PRO A 132 2.42 -17.72 15.46
CA PRO A 132 1.54 -18.03 14.34
C PRO A 132 0.08 -17.96 14.81
N ALA A 133 -0.77 -17.29 14.03
CA ALA A 133 -2.19 -17.14 14.34
C ALA A 133 -2.82 -18.50 14.73
N PRO A 134 -3.65 -18.56 15.78
CA PRO A 134 -4.28 -19.81 16.19
C PRO A 134 -5.16 -20.31 15.04
N SER A 135 -4.84 -21.51 14.55
CA SER A 135 -5.65 -22.25 13.60
C SER A 135 -7.07 -22.42 14.16
N ARG A 136 -8.05 -21.85 13.47
CA ARG A 136 -9.46 -22.16 13.68
C ARG A 136 -9.82 -23.49 13.05
#